data_AF-A0A7S3DJH1-F1
#
_entry.id   AF-A0A7S3DJH1-F1
#
_cell.length_a   1.000
_cell.length_b   1.000
_cell.length_c   1.000
_cell.angle_alpha   90.00
_cell.angle_beta   90.00
_cell.angle_gamma   90.00
#
_symmetry.space_group_name_H-M   'P 1'
#
loop_
_entity.id
_entity.type
_entity.pdbx_description
1 polymer ?
#
loop_
_entity_poly.entity_id
_entity_poly.type
_entity_poly.pdbx_seq_one_letter_code
_entity_poly.pdbx_strand_id
1 'polypeptide(L)'
;EKEMTLLMKTREAEIAIKSSQDFARHIEEEAKDKENELKREINRLLEKCNELTATSSSSTSAESGDKVQSSLMQELEKAKGEAAEERRKRETLQDSLHEMEASALETTMLRDEIEQLRKELEEAKCRRVVAQLQPRSVVGGKGQKPKKESKKES
;
A
#
# COMPACT_ATOMS: atom_id res chain seq x y z
N GLU A 1 -24.13 8.55 15.97
CA GLU A 1 -24.33 8.69 14.50
C GLU A 1 -23.05 9.05 13.76
N LYS A 2 -22.50 10.27 13.85
CA LYS A 2 -21.24 10.65 13.16
C LYS A 2 -20.07 9.67 13.39
N GLU A 3 -19.96 9.19 14.63
CA GLU A 3 -18.96 8.20 15.05
C GLU A 3 -19.11 6.85 14.32
N MET A 4 -20.35 6.39 14.18
CA MET A 4 -20.67 5.15 13.47
C MET A 4 -20.38 5.29 11.98
N THR A 5 -20.73 6.44 11.38
CA THR A 5 -20.43 6.74 9.98
C THR A 5 -18.92 6.72 9.70
N LEU A 6 -18.10 7.25 10.61
CA LEU A 6 -16.65 7.26 10.44
C LEU A 6 -16.07 5.84 10.48
N LEU A 7 -16.49 5.00 11.44
CA LEU A 7 -16.03 3.60 11.53
C LEU A 7 -16.39 2.79 10.28
N MET A 8 -17.62 2.96 9.78
CA MET A 8 -18.08 2.26 8.59
C MET A 8 -17.24 2.65 7.37
N LYS A 9 -16.98 3.96 7.18
CA LYS A 9 -16.14 4.44 6.07
C LYS A 9 -14.70 3.94 6.15
N THR A 10 -14.10 3.91 7.35
CA THR A 10 -12.75 3.36 7.54
C THR A 10 -12.71 1.88 7.20
N ARG A 11 -13.71 1.09 7.65
CA ARG A 11 -13.80 -0.33 7.33
C ARG A 11 -14.00 -0.58 5.83
N GLU A 12 -14.83 0.22 5.16
CA GLU A 12 -15.03 0.14 3.71
C GLU A 12 -13.71 0.43 2.95
N ALA A 13 -12.95 1.44 3.40
CA ALA A 13 -11.63 1.75 2.84
C ALA A 13 -10.63 0.60 3.05
N GLU A 14 -10.57 -0.01 4.24
CA GLU A 14 -9.72 -1.18 4.51
C GLU A 14 -10.04 -2.37 3.60
N ILE A 15 -11.33 -2.66 3.39
CA ILE A 15 -11.77 -3.73 2.49
C ILE A 15 -11.36 -3.43 1.05
N ALA A 16 -11.56 -2.20 0.59
CA ALA A 16 -11.17 -1.77 -0.75
C ALA A 16 -9.66 -1.88 -0.97
N ILE A 17 -8.86 -1.41 -0.02
CA ILE A 17 -7.39 -1.49 -0.07
C ILE A 17 -6.93 -2.94 -0.14
N LYS A 18 -7.46 -3.82 0.73
CA LYS A 18 -7.11 -5.24 0.72
C LYS A 18 -7.49 -5.92 -0.60
N SER A 19 -8.68 -5.65 -1.12
CA SER A 19 -9.12 -6.18 -2.42
C SER A 19 -8.22 -5.73 -3.57
N SER A 20 -7.77 -4.47 -3.56
CA SER A 20 -6.85 -3.95 -4.57
C SER A 20 -5.45 -4.56 -4.45
N GLN A 21 -4.96 -4.79 -3.23
CA GLN A 21 -3.69 -5.50 -2.99
C GLN A 21 -3.73 -6.95 -3.49
N ASP A 22 -4.82 -7.67 -3.23
CA ASP A 22 -5.02 -9.03 -3.71
C ASP A 22 -5.00 -9.08 -5.25
N PHE A 23 -5.71 -8.14 -5.89
CA PHE A 23 -5.71 -8.02 -7.36
C PHE A 23 -4.34 -7.67 -7.93
N ALA A 24 -3.63 -6.71 -7.33
CA ALA A 24 -2.29 -6.32 -7.78
C ALA A 24 -1.27 -7.48 -7.66
N ARG A 25 -1.33 -8.24 -6.56
CA ARG A 25 -0.49 -9.45 -6.40
C ARG A 25 -0.77 -10.50 -7.46
N HIS A 26 -2.03 -10.73 -7.81
CA HIS A 26 -2.39 -11.65 -8.88
C HIS A 26 -1.77 -11.26 -10.22
N ILE A 27 -1.88 -9.98 -10.60
CA ILE A 27 -1.27 -9.49 -11.86
C ILE A 27 0.26 -9.60 -11.80
N GLU A 28 0.87 -9.29 -10.66
CA GLU A 28 2.33 -9.42 -10.51
C GLU A 28 2.79 -10.88 -10.71
N GLU A 29 2.03 -11.84 -10.17
CA GLU A 29 2.31 -13.27 -10.34
C GLU A 29 2.13 -13.72 -11.79
N GLU A 30 1.06 -13.29 -12.47
CA GLU A 30 0.85 -13.54 -13.90
C GLU A 30 1.99 -12.97 -14.77
N ALA A 31 2.42 -11.72 -14.48
CA ALA A 31 3.53 -11.07 -15.18
C ALA A 31 4.85 -11.82 -14.97
N LYS A 32 5.10 -12.29 -13.74
CA LYS A 32 6.27 -13.08 -13.40
C LYS A 32 6.28 -14.43 -14.11
N ASP A 33 5.12 -15.10 -14.18
CA ASP A 33 5.00 -16.36 -14.92
C ASP A 33 5.24 -16.15 -16.41
N LYS A 34 4.71 -15.07 -16.99
CA LYS A 34 4.97 -14.68 -18.38
C LYS A 34 6.45 -14.39 -18.65
N GLU A 35 7.13 -13.67 -17.75
CA GLU A 35 8.58 -13.42 -17.84
C GLU A 35 9.36 -14.74 -17.84
N ASN A 36 8.97 -15.70 -17.00
CA ASN A 36 9.59 -17.02 -16.94
C ASN A 36 9.36 -17.85 -18.21
N GLU A 37 8.14 -17.82 -18.78
CA GLU A 37 7.85 -18.46 -20.06
C GLU A 37 8.73 -17.89 -21.19
N LEU A 38 8.79 -16.56 -21.29
CA LEU A 38 9.60 -15.89 -22.32
C LEU A 38 11.09 -16.20 -22.16
N LYS A 39 11.59 -16.26 -20.93
CA LYS A 39 12.98 -16.67 -20.65
C LYS A 39 13.27 -18.10 -21.12
N ARG A 40 12.32 -19.03 -20.94
CA ARG A 40 12.47 -20.40 -21.46
C ARG A 40 12.47 -20.42 -22.98
N GLU A 41 11.58 -19.67 -23.63
CA GLU A 41 11.53 -19.60 -25.10
C GLU A 41 12.80 -18.96 -25.69
N ILE A 42 13.31 -17.90 -25.07
CA ILE A 42 14.59 -17.28 -25.46
C ILE A 42 15.71 -18.33 -25.42
N ASN A 43 15.83 -19.10 -24.35
CA ASN A 43 16.87 -20.12 -24.23
C ASN A 43 16.70 -21.21 -25.31
N ARG A 44 15.47 -21.66 -25.55
CA ARG A 44 15.16 -22.62 -26.62
C ARG A 44 15.52 -22.10 -28.00
N LEU A 45 15.26 -20.82 -28.30
CA LEU A 45 15.63 -20.19 -29.57
C LEU A 45 17.16 -20.06 -29.71
N LEU A 46 17.86 -19.69 -28.63
CA LEU A 46 19.32 -19.65 -28.61
C LEU A 46 19.94 -21.03 -28.87
N GLU A 47 19.41 -22.08 -28.24
CA GLU A 47 19.84 -23.47 -28.47
C GLU A 47 19.68 -23.85 -29.95
N LYS A 48 18.51 -23.61 -30.54
CA LYS A 48 18.28 -23.87 -31.98
C LYS A 48 19.22 -23.09 -32.90
N CYS A 49 19.47 -21.81 -32.60
CA CYS A 49 20.42 -21.00 -33.36
C CYS A 49 21.85 -21.58 -33.28
N ASN A 50 22.27 -22.02 -32.10
CA ASN A 50 23.58 -22.61 -31.90
C ASN A 50 23.72 -23.96 -32.63
N GLU A 51 22.69 -24.80 -32.58
CA GLU A 51 22.64 -26.07 -33.32
C GLU A 51 22.78 -25.83 -34.83
N LEU A 52 22.03 -24.88 -35.39
CA LEU A 52 22.12 -24.54 -36.82
C LEU A 52 23.50 -24.01 -37.19
N THR A 53 24.08 -23.13 -36.38
CA THR A 53 25.43 -22.57 -36.60
C THR A 53 26.51 -23.65 -36.55
N ALA A 54 26.39 -24.62 -35.64
CA ALA A 54 27.30 -25.75 -35.57
C ALA A 54 27.15 -26.66 -36.81
N THR A 55 25.94 -26.84 -37.33
CA THR A 55 25.67 -27.73 -38.48
C THR A 55 26.10 -27.11 -39.81
N SER A 56 25.92 -25.80 -40.01
CA SER A 56 26.32 -25.08 -41.22
C SER A 56 27.85 -24.98 -41.41
N SER A 57 28.63 -25.21 -40.35
CA SER A 57 30.10 -25.33 -40.45
C SER A 57 30.59 -26.61 -41.16
N SER A 58 29.69 -27.56 -41.47
CA SER A 58 30.05 -28.91 -41.98
C SER A 58 29.44 -29.33 -43.33
N SER A 59 28.55 -28.55 -43.96
CA SER A 59 27.94 -28.95 -45.25
C SER A 59 27.64 -27.79 -46.22
N THR A 60 27.68 -28.10 -47.52
CA THR A 60 27.63 -27.21 -48.69
C THR A 60 26.26 -26.54 -48.99
N SER A 61 25.39 -26.32 -48.00
CA SER A 61 24.04 -25.74 -48.19
C SER A 61 23.79 -24.41 -47.45
N ALA A 62 24.80 -23.52 -47.46
CA ALA A 62 24.84 -22.27 -46.68
C ALA A 62 23.64 -21.32 -46.90
N GLU A 63 23.13 -21.21 -48.13
CA GLU A 63 22.12 -20.20 -48.50
C GLU A 63 20.73 -20.45 -47.87
N SER A 64 20.41 -21.71 -47.53
CA SER A 64 19.15 -22.07 -46.85
C SER A 64 19.25 -21.96 -45.32
N GLY A 65 20.43 -22.24 -44.76
CA GLY A 65 20.71 -22.11 -43.32
C GLY A 65 20.65 -20.66 -42.84
N ASP A 66 21.19 -19.73 -43.65
CA ASP A 66 21.22 -18.30 -43.31
C ASP A 66 19.80 -17.70 -43.16
N LYS A 67 18.85 -18.14 -44.00
CA LYS A 67 17.44 -17.69 -43.91
C LYS A 67 16.75 -18.19 -42.64
N VAL A 68 16.98 -19.45 -42.28
CA VAL A 68 16.40 -20.04 -41.05
C VAL A 68 17.02 -19.40 -39.80
N GLN A 69 18.34 -19.19 -39.80
CA GLN A 69 19.04 -18.50 -38.72
C GLN A 69 18.54 -17.06 -38.56
N SER A 70 18.35 -16.32 -39.67
CA SER A 70 17.80 -14.96 -39.65
C SER A 70 16.39 -14.92 -39.06
N SER A 71 15.51 -15.86 -39.44
CA SER A 71 14.15 -15.97 -38.89
C SER A 71 14.15 -16.23 -37.38
N LEU A 72 14.99 -17.17 -36.91
CA LEU A 72 15.10 -17.47 -35.48
C LEU A 72 15.69 -16.30 -34.68
N MET A 73 16.64 -15.58 -35.25
CA MET A 73 17.18 -14.36 -34.62
C MET A 73 16.12 -13.26 -34.52
N GLN A 74 15.20 -13.15 -35.47
CA GLN A 74 14.07 -12.22 -35.40
C GLN A 74 13.06 -12.62 -34.31
N GLU A 75 12.73 -13.90 -34.20
CA GLU A 75 11.88 -14.44 -33.13
C GLU A 75 12.52 -14.22 -31.74
N LEU A 76 13.84 -14.40 -31.64
CA LEU A 76 14.60 -14.15 -30.43
C LEU A 76 14.52 -12.69 -30.01
N GLU A 77 14.72 -11.76 -30.94
CA GLU A 77 14.67 -10.33 -30.65
C GLU A 77 13.27 -9.90 -30.22
N LYS A 78 12.23 -10.46 -30.86
CA LYS A 78 10.84 -10.24 -30.45
C LYS A 78 10.60 -10.75 -29.03
N ALA A 79 11.00 -11.99 -28.71
CA ALA A 79 10.82 -12.57 -27.38
C ALA A 79 11.58 -11.79 -26.29
N LYS A 80 12.78 -11.28 -26.59
CA LYS A 80 13.52 -10.38 -25.69
C LYS A 80 12.79 -9.06 -25.46
N GLY A 81 12.21 -8.49 -26.52
CA GLY A 81 11.39 -7.29 -26.44
C GLY A 81 10.18 -7.48 -25.53
N GLU A 82 9.44 -8.57 -25.73
CA GLU A 82 8.28 -8.94 -24.89
C GLU A 82 8.70 -9.15 -23.42
N ALA A 83 9.83 -9.82 -23.16
CA ALA A 83 10.33 -10.02 -21.81
C ALA A 83 10.71 -8.71 -21.11
N ALA A 84 11.31 -7.77 -21.86
CA ALA A 84 11.65 -6.45 -21.34
C ALA A 84 10.40 -5.60 -21.04
N GLU A 85 9.37 -5.70 -21.88
CA GLU A 85 8.09 -5.02 -21.65
C GLU A 85 7.40 -5.57 -20.40
N GLU A 86 7.35 -6.89 -20.25
CA GLU A 86 6.71 -7.53 -19.11
C GLU A 86 7.43 -7.22 -17.79
N ARG A 87 8.77 -7.16 -17.84
CA ARG A 87 9.56 -6.70 -16.70
C ARG A 87 9.21 -5.26 -16.28
N ARG A 88 9.05 -4.34 -17.23
CA ARG A 88 8.65 -2.95 -16.92
C ARG A 88 7.26 -2.88 -16.30
N LYS A 89 6.31 -3.67 -16.81
CA LYS A 89 4.96 -3.77 -16.22
C LYS A 89 5.05 -4.27 -14.78
N ARG A 90 5.84 -5.32 -14.54
CA ARG A 90 6.06 -5.87 -13.19
C ARG A 90 6.65 -4.83 -12.24
N GLU A 91 7.68 -4.09 -12.66
CA GLU A 91 8.28 -3.01 -11.87
C GLU A 91 7.25 -1.92 -11.52
N THR A 92 6.44 -1.48 -12.49
CA THR A 92 5.39 -0.46 -12.26
C THR A 92 4.28 -0.94 -11.33
N LEU A 93 3.88 -2.21 -11.45
CA LEU A 93 2.89 -2.83 -10.57
C LEU A 93 3.43 -2.97 -9.15
N GLN A 94 4.70 -3.31 -8.99
CA GLN A 94 5.36 -3.42 -7.70
C GLN A 94 5.42 -2.06 -6.98
N ASP A 95 5.73 -0.98 -7.70
CA ASP A 95 5.69 0.38 -7.15
C ASP A 95 4.26 0.75 -6.69
N SER A 96 3.26 0.45 -7.53
CA SER A 96 1.84 0.69 -7.19
C SER A 96 1.40 -0.12 -5.96
N LEU A 97 1.88 -1.36 -5.81
CA LEU A 97 1.60 -2.20 -4.65
C LEU A 97 2.18 -1.58 -3.38
N HIS A 98 3.43 -1.11 -3.42
CA HIS A 98 4.05 -0.43 -2.27
C HIS A 98 3.30 0.85 -1.86
N GLU A 99 2.84 1.66 -2.82
CA GLU A 99 2.03 2.86 -2.53
C GLU A 99 0.70 2.50 -1.85
N MET A 100 0.06 1.41 -2.30
CA MET A 100 -1.16 0.91 -1.65
C MET A 100 -0.89 0.37 -0.26
N GLU A 101 0.22 -0.34 -0.02
CA GLU A 101 0.62 -0.81 1.31
C GLU A 101 0.89 0.34 2.27
N ALA A 102 1.55 1.41 1.81
CA ALA A 102 1.74 2.62 2.61
C ALA A 102 0.40 3.29 2.98
N SER A 103 -0.53 3.38 2.03
CA SER A 103 -1.87 3.90 2.26
C SER A 103 -2.70 3.03 3.23
N ALA A 104 -2.50 1.70 3.17
CA ALA A 104 -3.10 0.76 4.11
C ALA A 104 -2.61 1.02 5.54
N LEU A 105 -1.31 1.20 5.72
CA LEU A 105 -0.70 1.50 7.01
C LEU A 105 -1.21 2.83 7.57
N GLU A 106 -1.26 3.89 6.76
CA GLU A 106 -1.81 5.18 7.17
C GLU A 106 -3.27 5.05 7.61
N THR A 107 -4.08 4.29 6.88
CA THR A 107 -5.48 4.03 7.24
C THR A 107 -5.60 3.34 8.60
N THR A 108 -4.74 2.36 8.88
CA THR A 108 -4.70 1.70 10.20
C THR A 108 -4.27 2.65 11.32
N MET A 109 -3.28 3.51 11.08
CA MET A 109 -2.85 4.51 12.05
C MET A 109 -3.95 5.54 12.37
N LEU A 110 -4.64 6.04 11.34
CA LEU A 110 -5.78 6.96 11.52
C LEU A 110 -6.91 6.31 12.30
N ARG A 111 -7.14 5.01 12.12
CA ARG A 111 -8.13 4.26 12.91
C ARG A 111 -7.76 4.22 14.39
N ASP A 112 -6.50 3.93 14.69
CA ASP A 112 -6.00 3.89 16.07
C ASP A 112 -6.07 5.29 16.72
N GLU A 113 -5.71 6.35 15.99
CA GLU A 113 -5.84 7.74 16.47
C GLU A 113 -7.30 8.12 16.75
N ILE A 114 -8.23 7.73 15.86
CA ILE A 114 -9.67 7.91 16.08
C ILE A 114 -10.12 7.18 17.35
N GLU A 115 -9.65 5.97 17.61
CA GLU A 115 -10.00 5.22 18.82
C GLU A 115 -9.42 5.86 20.09
N GLN A 116 -8.18 6.33 20.03
CA GLN A 116 -7.52 7.06 21.11
C GLN A 116 -8.29 8.33 21.49
N LEU A 117 -8.63 9.17 20.49
CA LEU A 117 -9.39 10.39 20.70
C LEU A 117 -10.80 10.12 21.28
N ARG A 118 -11.42 8.98 20.95
CA ARG A 118 -12.70 8.58 21.55
C ARG A 118 -12.56 8.28 23.04
N LYS A 119 -11.51 7.55 23.43
CA LYS A 119 -11.24 7.25 24.85
C LYS A 119 -11.04 8.55 25.64
N GLU A 120 -10.21 9.45 25.12
CA GLU A 120 -9.94 10.75 25.74
C GLU A 120 -11.21 11.62 25.86
N LEU A 121 -12.05 11.64 24.82
CA LEU A 121 -13.31 12.37 24.84
C LEU A 121 -14.27 11.80 25.88
N GLU A 122 -14.39 10.47 25.98
CA GLU A 122 -15.28 9.83 26.94
C GLU A 122 -14.83 10.05 28.38
N GLU A 123 -13.52 9.94 28.64
CA GLU A 123 -12.96 10.31 29.93
C GLU A 123 -13.23 11.78 30.28
N ALA A 124 -13.09 12.70 29.32
CA ALA A 124 -13.38 14.11 29.53
C ALA A 124 -14.87 14.34 29.87
N LYS A 125 -15.80 13.64 29.22
CA LYS A 125 -17.22 13.67 29.57
C LYS A 125 -17.46 13.13 30.99
N CYS A 126 -16.89 11.98 31.34
CA CYS A 126 -16.99 11.40 32.67
C CYS A 126 -16.47 12.37 33.75
N ARG A 127 -15.29 12.96 33.54
CA ARG A 127 -14.72 13.99 34.43
C ARG A 127 -15.67 15.17 34.61
N ARG A 128 -16.31 15.63 33.53
CA ARG A 128 -17.28 16.74 33.58
C ARG A 128 -18.52 16.38 34.39
N VAL A 129 -19.08 15.18 34.20
CA VAL A 129 -20.25 14.70 34.96
C VAL A 129 -19.91 14.58 36.44
N VAL A 130 -18.75 13.99 36.78
CA VAL A 130 -18.29 13.89 38.17
C VAL A 130 -18.15 15.28 38.80
N ALA A 131 -17.56 16.25 38.11
CA ALA A 131 -17.44 17.62 38.62
C ALA A 131 -18.80 18.31 38.84
N GLN A 132 -19.83 17.95 38.07
CA GLN A 132 -21.21 18.46 38.25
C GLN A 132 -21.95 17.76 39.41
N LEU A 133 -21.67 16.48 39.64
CA LEU A 133 -22.29 15.67 40.70
C LEU A 133 -21.61 15.87 42.07
N GLN A 134 -20.38 16.37 42.10
CA GLN A 134 -19.76 16.77 43.36
C GLN A 134 -20.67 17.82 44.03
N PRO A 135 -21.13 17.57 45.27
CA PRO A 135 -21.92 18.55 45.98
C PRO A 135 -21.12 19.84 45.99
N ARG A 136 -21.70 20.93 45.46
CA ARG A 136 -21.17 22.27 45.71
C ARG A 136 -21.12 22.37 47.22
N SER A 137 -19.93 22.20 47.80
CA SER A 137 -19.74 22.15 49.23
C SER A 137 -20.46 23.36 49.76
N VAL A 138 -21.51 23.09 50.52
CA VAL A 138 -22.35 24.08 51.12
C VAL A 138 -21.38 24.94 51.94
N VAL A 139 -21.04 26.13 51.44
CA VAL A 139 -20.57 27.21 52.30
C VAL A 139 -21.83 27.70 53.03
N GLY A 140 -22.39 26.80 53.85
CA GLY A 140 -23.08 27.12 55.08
C GLY A 140 -22.03 27.39 56.16
N GLY A 141 -21.09 28.29 55.86
CA GLY A 141 -20.17 28.88 56.82
C GLY A 141 -20.69 30.26 57.16
N LYS A 142 -21.51 30.33 58.21
CA LYS A 142 -21.92 31.59 58.85
C LYS A 142 -20.69 32.46 59.11
N GLY A 143 -20.76 33.73 58.72
CA GLY A 143 -20.05 34.83 59.40
C GLY A 143 -18.56 35.00 59.10
N GLN A 144 -18.22 35.64 57.98
CA GLN A 144 -17.16 36.65 58.02
C GLN A 144 -17.83 38.02 57.97
N LYS A 145 -17.89 38.68 59.14
CA LYS A 145 -18.17 40.12 59.19
C LYS A 145 -17.07 40.83 58.38
N PRO A 146 -17.42 41.76 57.47
CA PRO A 146 -16.43 42.66 56.92
C PRO A 146 -15.82 43.47 58.08
N LYS A 147 -14.51 43.39 58.26
CA LYS A 147 -13.77 44.32 59.12
C LYS A 147 -13.96 45.71 58.50
N LYS A 148 -14.68 46.59 59.21
CA LYS A 148 -14.67 48.03 58.96
C LYS A 148 -13.21 48.50 59.12
N GLU A 149 -12.57 48.87 58.02
CA GLU A 149 -11.37 49.70 58.09
C GLU A 149 -11.82 51.15 58.31
N SER A 150 -11.52 51.65 59.51
CA SER A 150 -11.73 53.05 59.86
C SER A 150 -10.72 53.92 59.11
N LYS A 151 -11.25 54.93 58.41
CA LYS A 151 -10.51 56.11 57.97
C LYS A 151 -9.69 56.70 59.12
N LYS A 152 -8.44 57.05 58.86
CA LYS A 152 -7.76 58.17 59.52
C LYS A 152 -7.13 59.03 58.43
N GLU A 153 -7.70 60.22 58.27
CA GLU A 153 -7.12 61.34 57.53
C GLU A 153 -5.86 61.83 58.24
N SER A 154 -4.85 62.20 57.46
CA SER A 154 -3.87 63.25 57.76
C SER A 154 -3.31 63.74 56.42
#